data_AF-A0A1G3TR09-F1
#
_entry.id   AF-A0A1G3TR09-F1
#
_cell.length_a   1.000
_cell.length_b   1.000
_cell.length_c   1.000
_cell.angle_alpha   90.00
_cell.angle_beta   90.00
_cell.angle_gamma   90.00
#
_symmetry.space_group_name_H-M   'P 1'
#
loop_
_entity.id
_entity.type
_entity.pdbx_description
1 polymer ?
#
loop_
_entity_poly.entity_id
_entity_poly.type
_entity_poly.pdbx_seq_one_letter_code
_entity_poly.pdbx_strand_id
1 'polypeptide(L)'
;MLLKTIFYMLERDNSLYVVDIFIACDKISRYTKRFNNAQDFLYSELEWDATIRELEIIGEATNSLLKSNAVDAKYRRIVDFRNQIIHGYFGVDENIVWDIVTKKLDLYLYDLRSLSINLSDAIELAKIENSKNKNILSLLNNLEKMSKENN
;
A
#
# COMPACT_ATOMS: atom_id res chain seq x y z
N MET A 1 17.36 -9.86 -17.81
CA MET A 1 16.83 -9.36 -16.53
C MET A 1 16.95 -7.84 -16.44
N LEU A 2 18.16 -7.25 -16.54
CA LEU A 2 18.38 -5.79 -16.51
C LEU A 2 17.58 -4.98 -17.55
N LEU A 3 17.41 -5.49 -18.77
CA LEU A 3 16.67 -4.80 -19.84
C LEU A 3 15.15 -4.70 -19.59
N LYS A 4 14.53 -5.67 -18.91
CA LYS A 4 13.11 -5.57 -18.50
C LYS A 4 12.95 -4.50 -17.43
N THR A 5 13.83 -4.47 -16.43
CA THR A 5 13.82 -3.47 -15.35
C THR A 5 14.02 -2.04 -15.87
N ILE A 6 14.86 -1.85 -16.89
CA ILE A 6 15.07 -0.54 -17.53
C ILE A 6 13.84 -0.08 -18.33
N PHE A 7 13.14 -0.99 -19.00
CA PHE A 7 11.91 -0.66 -19.73
C PHE A 7 10.76 -0.22 -18.80
N TYR A 8 10.62 -0.87 -17.63
CA TYR A 8 9.67 -0.46 -16.58
C TYR A 8 9.98 0.90 -15.94
N MET A 9 11.17 1.46 -16.18
CA MET A 9 11.63 2.70 -15.57
C MET A 9 11.22 3.95 -16.36
N LEU A 10 10.75 3.81 -17.61
CA LEU A 10 10.39 4.95 -18.47
C LEU A 10 9.03 5.56 -18.16
N GLU A 11 8.13 4.82 -17.51
CA GLU A 11 6.98 5.30 -16.74
C GLU A 11 6.47 4.09 -15.94
N ARG A 12 6.31 4.24 -14.61
CA ARG A 12 5.91 3.11 -13.78
C ARG A 12 4.45 2.77 -14.04
N ASP A 13 4.18 1.53 -14.43
CA ASP A 13 2.83 1.05 -14.72
C ASP A 13 1.90 1.12 -13.49
N ASN A 14 0.62 1.42 -13.72
CA ASN A 14 -0.39 1.52 -12.66
C ASN A 14 -0.50 0.24 -11.82
N SER A 15 -0.33 -0.94 -12.41
CA SER A 15 -0.38 -2.22 -11.69
C SER A 15 0.71 -2.31 -10.62
N LEU A 16 1.90 -1.74 -10.86
CA LEU A 16 2.99 -1.71 -9.89
C LEU A 16 2.64 -0.84 -8.68
N TYR A 17 1.95 0.29 -8.88
CA TYR A 17 1.45 1.12 -7.78
C TYR A 17 0.38 0.39 -6.96
N VAL A 18 -0.51 -0.33 -7.63
CA VAL A 18 -1.54 -1.14 -6.95
C VAL A 18 -0.89 -2.23 -6.10
N VAL A 19 0.11 -2.95 -6.63
CA VAL A 19 0.82 -4.00 -5.88
C VAL A 19 1.56 -3.43 -4.67
N ASP A 20 2.20 -2.26 -4.77
CA ASP A 20 2.81 -1.59 -3.62
C ASP A 20 1.81 -1.33 -2.50
N ILE A 21 0.62 -0.83 -2.85
CA ILE A 21 -0.43 -0.54 -1.87
C ILE A 21 -0.86 -1.83 -1.17
N PHE A 22 -1.03 -2.94 -1.89
CA PHE A 22 -1.34 -4.23 -1.25
C PHE A 22 -0.24 -4.70 -0.29
N ILE A 23 1.03 -4.59 -0.69
CA ILE A 23 2.16 -4.98 0.16
C ILE A 23 2.23 -4.09 1.42
N ALA A 24 2.05 -2.78 1.26
CA ALA A 24 2.07 -1.83 2.36
C ALA A 24 0.92 -2.09 3.34
N CYS A 25 -0.31 -2.31 2.85
CA CYS A 25 -1.44 -2.65 3.70
C CYS A 25 -1.25 -3.99 4.44
N ASP A 26 -0.69 -5.02 3.81
CA ASP A 26 -0.37 -6.28 4.50
C ASP A 26 0.64 -6.07 5.63
N LYS A 27 1.69 -5.28 5.39
CA LYS A 27 2.66 -4.93 6.43
C LYS A 27 2.01 -4.19 7.59
N ILE A 28 1.23 -3.15 7.30
CA ILE A 28 0.49 -2.38 8.30
C ILE A 28 -0.39 -3.32 9.13
N SER A 29 -1.19 -4.17 8.48
CA SER A 29 -2.06 -5.14 9.16
C SER A 29 -1.27 -6.04 10.12
N ARG A 30 -0.09 -6.53 9.71
CA ARG A 30 0.77 -7.35 10.58
C ARG A 30 1.38 -6.57 11.74
N TYR A 31 1.76 -5.31 11.53
CA TYR A 31 2.32 -4.46 12.57
C TYR A 31 1.26 -4.10 13.61
N THR A 32 0.04 -3.81 13.17
CA THR A 32 -1.02 -3.28 14.04
C THR A 32 -1.85 -4.37 14.73
N LYS A 33 -1.84 -5.61 14.23
CA LYS A 33 -2.68 -6.72 14.70
C LYS A 33 -2.67 -6.98 16.21
N ARG A 34 -1.56 -6.68 16.90
CA ARG A 34 -1.43 -6.97 18.34
C ARG A 34 -2.00 -5.89 19.26
N PHE A 35 -2.34 -4.72 18.72
CA PHE A 35 -2.84 -3.59 19.51
C PHE A 35 -4.36 -3.53 19.47
N ASN A 36 -4.97 -3.02 20.54
CA ASN A 36 -6.42 -2.89 20.65
C ASN A 36 -6.90 -1.43 20.63
N ASN A 37 -5.97 -0.48 20.77
CA ASN A 37 -6.27 0.94 20.79
C ASN A 37 -5.07 1.76 20.25
N ALA A 38 -5.34 3.03 19.95
CA ALA A 38 -4.37 3.95 19.36
C ALA A 38 -3.16 4.23 20.28
N GLN A 39 -3.39 4.30 21.60
CA GLN A 39 -2.35 4.64 22.57
C GLN A 39 -1.30 3.53 22.70
N ASP A 40 -1.73 2.28 22.83
CA ASP A 40 -0.82 1.12 22.87
C ASP A 40 0.00 0.99 21.58
N PHE A 41 -0.63 1.32 20.44
CA PHE A 41 0.03 1.35 19.14
C PHE A 41 1.07 2.49 19.05
N LEU A 42 0.72 3.71 19.48
CA LEU A 42 1.61 4.88 19.48
C LEU A 42 2.86 4.65 20.33
N TYR A 43 2.73 4.02 21.50
CA TYR A 43 3.87 3.74 22.37
C TYR A 43 4.79 2.63 21.86
N SER A 44 4.38 1.93 20.81
CA SER A 44 5.20 0.93 20.13
C SER A 44 5.95 1.59 18.98
N GLU A 45 6.99 2.38 19.30
CA GLU A 45 7.71 3.25 18.36
C GLU A 45 8.11 2.55 17.05
N LEU A 46 8.59 1.30 17.13
CA LEU A 46 8.96 0.51 15.95
C LEU A 46 7.77 0.26 15.01
N GLU A 47 6.65 -0.23 15.53
CA GLU A 47 5.45 -0.51 14.74
C GLU A 47 4.76 0.77 14.29
N TRP A 48 4.78 1.81 15.11
CA TRP A 48 4.29 3.15 14.75
C TRP A 48 5.08 3.69 13.54
N ASP A 49 6.40 3.81 13.66
CA ASP A 49 7.26 4.35 12.60
C ASP A 49 7.19 3.50 11.33
N ALA A 50 7.20 2.17 11.47
CA ALA A 50 7.05 1.26 10.33
C ALA A 50 5.68 1.47 9.65
N THR A 51 4.61 1.69 10.40
CA THR A 51 3.28 1.93 9.85
C THR A 51 3.20 3.29 9.15
N ILE A 52 3.77 4.35 9.74
CA ILE A 52 3.85 5.68 9.11
C ILE A 52 4.58 5.58 7.76
N ARG A 53 5.72 4.87 7.72
CA ARG A 53 6.47 4.65 6.47
C ARG A 53 5.63 3.97 5.39
N GLU A 54 4.86 2.95 5.75
CA GLU A 54 3.99 2.25 4.78
C GLU A 54 2.80 3.11 4.35
N LEU A 55 2.25 3.97 5.22
CA LEU A 55 1.22 4.96 4.87
C LEU A 55 1.74 6.01 3.87
N GLU A 56 3.00 6.42 3.98
CA GLU A 56 3.63 7.27 2.97
C GLU A 56 3.74 6.58 1.60
N ILE A 57 4.09 5.29 1.56
CA ILE A 57 4.14 4.49 0.32
C ILE A 57 2.75 4.47 -0.33
N ILE A 58 1.72 4.19 0.47
CA ILE A 58 0.33 4.18 0.00
C ILE A 58 -0.05 5.55 -0.58
N GLY A 59 0.29 6.63 0.11
CA GLY A 59 0.00 8.00 -0.36
C GLY A 59 0.71 8.36 -1.67
N GLU A 60 2.00 8.02 -1.81
CA GLU A 60 2.75 8.25 -3.04
C GLU A 60 2.16 7.45 -4.21
N ALA A 61 1.90 6.16 -3.99
CA ALA A 61 1.30 5.31 -5.01
C ALA A 61 -0.10 5.79 -5.42
N THR A 62 -0.91 6.21 -4.45
CA THR A 62 -2.23 6.80 -4.71
C THR A 62 -2.13 8.08 -5.52
N ASN A 63 -1.13 8.93 -5.26
CA ASN A 63 -0.91 10.16 -6.02
C ASN A 63 -0.61 9.88 -7.50
N SER A 64 0.20 8.87 -7.79
CA SER A 64 0.47 8.44 -9.17
C SER A 64 -0.78 7.90 -9.85
N LEU A 65 -1.57 7.06 -9.17
CA LEU A 65 -2.83 6.54 -9.69
C LEU A 65 -3.86 7.65 -9.96
N LEU A 66 -3.89 8.69 -9.12
CA LEU A 66 -4.76 9.86 -9.34
C LEU A 66 -4.32 10.67 -10.56
N LYS A 67 -3.00 10.86 -10.77
CA LYS A 67 -2.47 11.57 -11.94
C LYS A 67 -2.78 10.85 -13.26
N SER A 68 -2.83 9.52 -13.23
CA SER A 68 -3.22 8.70 -14.38
C SER A 68 -4.74 8.48 -14.51
N ASN A 69 -5.55 9.06 -13.62
CA ASN A 69 -7.00 8.85 -13.51
C ASN A 69 -7.41 7.37 -13.33
N ALA A 70 -6.52 6.53 -12.79
CA ALA A 70 -6.78 5.12 -12.54
C ALA A 70 -7.66 4.88 -11.31
N VAL A 71 -7.75 5.87 -10.41
CA VAL A 71 -8.60 5.84 -9.21
C VAL A 71 -9.41 7.13 -9.08
N ASP A 72 -10.53 7.04 -8.37
CA ASP A 72 -11.44 8.16 -8.13
C ASP A 72 -10.79 9.29 -7.30
N ALA A 73 -11.12 10.55 -7.63
CA ALA A 73 -10.63 11.74 -6.96
C ALA A 73 -10.90 11.75 -5.44
N LYS A 74 -11.88 10.98 -4.94
CA LYS A 74 -12.18 10.80 -3.51
C LYS A 74 -10.98 10.30 -2.69
N TYR A 75 -9.99 9.65 -3.32
CA TYR A 75 -8.76 9.22 -2.65
C TYR A 75 -7.69 10.31 -2.52
N ARG A 76 -7.95 11.54 -3.00
CA ARG A 76 -7.06 12.69 -2.77
C ARG A 76 -6.71 12.85 -1.29
N ARG A 77 -7.66 12.57 -0.39
CA ARG A 77 -7.47 12.55 1.07
C ARG A 77 -6.29 11.69 1.56
N ILE A 78 -5.95 10.61 0.86
CA ILE A 78 -4.81 9.74 1.20
C ILE A 78 -3.50 10.46 0.89
N VAL A 79 -3.44 11.17 -0.24
CA VAL A 79 -2.29 11.99 -0.64
C VAL A 79 -2.12 13.16 0.34
N ASP A 80 -3.22 13.80 0.70
CA ASP A 80 -3.21 14.94 1.63
C ASP A 80 -2.70 14.49 3.01
N PHE A 81 -3.14 13.32 3.50
CA PHE A 81 -2.65 12.73 4.74
C PHE A 81 -1.15 12.40 4.67
N ARG A 82 -0.66 11.85 3.56
CA ARG A 82 0.79 11.66 3.34
C ARG A 82 1.54 12.98 3.37
N ASN A 83 0.99 14.04 2.79
CA ASN A 83 1.61 15.37 2.83
C ASN A 83 1.64 15.93 4.27
N GLN A 84 0.62 15.66 5.07
CA GLN A 84 0.64 16.01 6.49
C GLN A 84 1.75 15.28 7.25
N ILE A 85 1.92 13.97 7.02
CA ILE A 85 3.02 13.18 7.61
C ILE A 85 4.38 13.79 7.29
N ILE A 86 4.68 14.03 6.00
CA ILE A 86 6.01 14.48 5.58
C ILE A 86 6.35 15.92 5.95
N HIS A 87 5.34 16.78 6.15
CA HIS A 87 5.56 18.19 6.45
C HIS A 87 5.72 18.47 7.95
N GLY A 88 5.61 17.47 8.83
CA GLY A 88 5.94 17.59 10.25
C GLY A 88 5.15 18.64 11.04
N TYR A 89 4.04 19.12 10.49
CA TYR A 89 3.20 20.14 11.13
C TYR A 89 2.36 19.49 12.23
N PHE A 90 2.91 19.48 13.44
CA PHE A 90 2.31 18.93 14.65
C PHE A 90 2.10 17.41 14.58
N GLY A 91 2.31 16.72 15.71
CA GLY A 91 2.25 15.26 15.78
C GLY A 91 1.01 14.70 15.07
N VAL A 92 1.19 13.65 14.28
CA VAL A 92 0.08 12.95 13.62
C VAL A 92 -0.79 12.34 14.72
N ASP A 93 -2.06 12.76 14.77
CA ASP A 93 -3.02 12.26 15.77
C ASP A 93 -3.15 10.73 15.65
N GLU A 94 -2.80 10.03 16.74
CA GLU A 94 -2.81 8.58 16.80
C GLU A 94 -4.19 7.97 16.58
N ASN A 95 -5.25 8.68 16.94
CA ASN A 95 -6.61 8.22 16.71
C ASN A 95 -6.97 8.28 15.22
N ILE A 96 -6.44 9.28 14.49
CA ILE A 96 -6.58 9.35 13.04
C ILE A 96 -5.84 8.20 12.38
N VAL A 97 -4.58 7.95 12.76
CA VAL A 97 -3.80 6.83 12.22
C VAL A 97 -4.50 5.51 12.52
N TRP A 98 -4.93 5.31 13.76
CA TRP A 98 -5.62 4.10 14.19
C TRP A 98 -6.89 3.84 13.39
N ASP A 99 -7.73 4.86 13.16
CA ASP A 99 -8.93 4.74 12.33
C ASP A 99 -8.60 4.43 10.86
N ILE A 100 -7.50 4.99 10.33
CA ILE A 100 -7.04 4.67 8.98
C ILE A 100 -6.67 3.19 8.86
N VAL A 101 -5.78 2.72 9.74
CA VAL A 101 -5.20 1.38 9.63
C VAL A 101 -6.17 0.26 10.03
N THR A 102 -7.20 0.56 10.83
CA THR A 102 -8.19 -0.44 11.26
C THR A 102 -9.46 -0.47 10.42
N LYS A 103 -9.75 0.57 9.62
CA LYS A 103 -11.03 0.66 8.87
C LYS A 103 -10.88 1.15 7.44
N LYS A 104 -10.15 2.26 7.23
CA LYS A 104 -10.17 2.96 5.93
C LYS A 104 -9.33 2.26 4.87
N LEU A 105 -8.23 1.60 5.26
CA LEU A 105 -7.38 0.87 4.31
C LEU A 105 -8.12 -0.30 3.66
N ASP A 106 -8.93 -1.04 4.42
CA ASP A 106 -9.69 -2.18 3.88
C ASP A 106 -10.69 -1.75 2.81
N LEU A 107 -11.38 -0.64 3.02
CA LEU A 107 -12.27 -0.05 2.02
C LEU A 107 -11.51 0.35 0.76
N TYR A 108 -10.32 0.93 0.92
CA TYR A 108 -9.49 1.30 -0.23
C TYR A 108 -9.01 0.08 -1.01
N LEU A 109 -8.57 -0.97 -0.32
CA LEU A 109 -8.18 -2.23 -0.95
C LEU A 109 -9.33 -2.88 -1.71
N TYR A 110 -10.55 -2.85 -1.16
CA TYR A 110 -11.74 -3.35 -1.86
C TYR A 110 -11.95 -2.62 -3.19
N ASP A 111 -11.91 -1.29 -3.17
CA ASP A 111 -12.10 -0.50 -4.37
C ASP A 111 -10.96 -0.73 -5.39
N LEU A 112 -9.70 -0.87 -4.95
CA LEU A 112 -8.58 -1.21 -5.83
C LEU A 112 -8.74 -2.58 -6.51
N ARG A 113 -9.33 -3.57 -5.83
CA ARG A 113 -9.62 -4.89 -6.42
C ARG A 113 -10.68 -4.83 -7.52
N SER A 114 -11.56 -3.84 -7.47
CA SER A 114 -12.62 -3.64 -8.47
C SER A 114 -12.14 -2.98 -9.76
N LEU A 115 -10.90 -2.47 -9.78
CA LEU A 115 -10.31 -1.86 -10.97
C LEU A 115 -10.00 -2.92 -12.02
N SER A 116 -10.26 -2.60 -13.28
CA SER A 116 -9.89 -3.43 -14.44
C SER A 116 -8.39 -3.29 -14.80
N ILE A 117 -7.50 -3.48 -13.81
CA ILE A 117 -6.04 -3.44 -13.99
C ILE A 117 -5.48 -4.86 -13.88
N ASN A 118 -4.76 -5.31 -14.91
CA ASN A 118 -4.08 -6.60 -14.87
C ASN A 118 -2.83 -6.50 -13.98
N LEU A 119 -2.79 -7.31 -12.92
CA LEU A 119 -1.69 -7.29 -11.93
C LEU A 119 -0.62 -8.38 -12.19
N SER A 120 -0.77 -9.23 -13.19
CA SER A 120 0.06 -10.44 -13.36
C SER A 120 1.55 -10.14 -13.42
N ASP A 121 1.95 -9.22 -14.30
CA ASP A 121 3.36 -8.85 -14.48
C ASP A 121 3.92 -8.13 -13.26
N ALA A 122 3.15 -7.22 -12.66
CA ALA A 122 3.56 -6.52 -11.43
C ALA A 122 3.74 -7.47 -10.26
N ILE A 123 2.87 -8.47 -10.11
CA ILE A 123 3.00 -9.51 -9.10
C ILE A 123 4.28 -10.34 -9.34
N GLU A 124 4.55 -10.74 -10.58
CA GLU A 124 5.78 -11.49 -10.90
C GLU A 124 7.04 -10.69 -10.53
N LEU A 125 7.09 -9.42 -10.91
CA LEU A 125 8.20 -8.52 -10.56
C LEU A 125 8.35 -8.37 -9.05
N ALA A 126 7.25 -8.13 -8.33
CA ALA A 126 7.27 -8.00 -6.89
C ALA A 126 7.75 -9.29 -6.19
N LYS A 127 7.43 -10.48 -6.74
CA LYS A 127 7.96 -11.76 -6.22
C LYS A 127 9.46 -11.88 -6.42
N ILE A 128 9.99 -11.41 -7.55
CA ILE A 128 11.45 -11.41 -7.82
C ILE A 128 12.16 -10.50 -6.80
N GLU A 129 11.67 -9.28 -6.63
CA GLU A 129 12.23 -8.30 -5.69
C GLU A 129 12.16 -8.78 -4.23
N ASN A 130 11.07 -9.48 -3.88
CA ASN A 130 10.82 -9.98 -2.53
C ASN A 130 11.13 -11.48 -2.38
N SER A 131 12.00 -12.05 -3.22
CA SER A 131 12.29 -13.50 -3.29
C SER A 131 12.76 -14.14 -1.98
N LYS A 132 13.24 -13.34 -1.02
CA LYS A 132 13.67 -13.80 0.32
C LYS A 132 12.66 -13.51 1.43
N ASN A 133 11.59 -12.78 1.15
CA ASN A 133 10.58 -12.38 2.14
C ASN A 133 9.34 -13.27 2.05
N LYS A 134 9.32 -14.34 2.87
CA LYS A 134 8.23 -15.33 2.87
C LYS A 134 6.84 -14.74 3.10
N ASN A 135 6.75 -13.69 3.93
CA ASN A 135 5.46 -13.06 4.23
C ASN A 135 4.91 -12.33 3.00
N ILE A 136 5.75 -11.56 2.31
CA ILE A 136 5.35 -10.86 1.08
C ILE A 136 5.05 -11.88 -0.04
N LEU A 137 5.84 -12.95 -0.16
CA LEU A 137 5.57 -14.00 -1.14
C LEU A 137 4.22 -14.68 -0.91
N SER A 138 3.86 -14.92 0.36
CA SER A 138 2.54 -15.48 0.72
C SER A 138 1.41 -14.56 0.26
N LEU A 139 1.52 -13.25 0.51
CA LEU A 139 0.56 -12.26 0.03
C LEU A 139 0.45 -12.26 -1.50
N LEU A 140 1.59 -12.18 -2.20
CA LEU A 140 1.63 -12.09 -3.67
C LEU A 140 1.05 -13.34 -4.35
N ASN A 141 1.26 -14.52 -3.77
CA ASN A 141 0.64 -15.76 -4.27
C ASN A 141 -0.89 -15.73 -4.11
N ASN A 142 -1.40 -15.20 -2.99
CA ASN A 142 -2.84 -15.04 -2.79
C ASN A 142 -3.43 -14.03 -3.78
N LEU A 143 -2.78 -12.89 -4.00
CA LEU A 143 -3.20 -11.89 -4.98
C LEU A 143 -3.24 -12.47 -6.40
N GLU A 144 -2.22 -13.24 -6.78
CA GLU A 144 -2.17 -13.89 -8.08
C GLU A 144 -3.35 -14.85 -8.27
N LYS A 145 -3.66 -15.67 -7.26
CA LYS A 145 -4.79 -16.60 -7.30
C LYS A 145 -6.12 -15.85 -7.49
N MET A 146 -6.35 -14.78 -6.71
CA MET A 146 -7.56 -13.96 -6.83
C MET A 146 -7.69 -13.30 -8.21
N SER A 147 -6.59 -12.88 -8.83
CA SER A 147 -6.61 -12.29 -10.16
C SER A 147 -7.00 -13.27 -11.28
N LYS A 148 -6.80 -14.58 -11.06
CA LYS A 148 -7.16 -15.64 -12.00
C LYS A 148 -8.60 -16.13 -11.85
N GLU A 149 -9.21 -15.94 -10.68
CA GLU A 149 -10.60 -16.34 -10.40
C GLU A 149 -11.62 -15.31 -10.93
N ASN A 150 -11.19 -14.10 -11.25
CA ASN A 150 -12.03 -13.01 -11.77
C ASN A 150 -11.96 -12.82 -13.30
N ASN A 151 -11.25 -13.70 -14.02
CA ASN A 151 -11.17 -13.76 -15.49
C ASN A 151 -11.82 -15.04 -16.01
#